data_AF-A0A9R1XDE3-F1
#
_entry.id   AF-A0A9R1XDE3-F1
#
_cell.length_a   1.000
_cell.length_b   1.000
_cell.length_c   1.000
_cell.angle_alpha   90.00
_cell.angle_beta   90.00
_cell.angle_gamma   90.00
#
_symmetry.space_group_name_H-M   'P 1'
#
loop_
_entity.id
_entity.type
_entity.pdbx_description
1 polymer ?
#
loop_
_entity_poly.entity_id
_entity_poly.type
_entity_poly.pdbx_seq_one_letter_code
_entity_poly.pdbx_strand_id
1 'polypeptide(L)'
;MKTRKEKADKTKGNKGDVVVQTKYGQITERAIMESLYANTEIFGEVLDTWSDLLNHQELERDFGNSPYRLFLKVGVYVSLCSKLNSFLIHK
;
A
#
# COMPACT_ATOMS: atom_id res chain seq x y z
N MET A 1 13.92 6.14 -44.40
CA MET A 1 13.64 5.47 -43.11
C MET A 1 13.44 6.57 -42.06
N LYS A 2 12.19 6.92 -41.73
CA LYS A 2 11.89 7.97 -40.73
C LYS A 2 11.96 7.35 -39.34
N THR A 3 12.92 7.80 -38.52
CA THR A 3 12.96 7.50 -37.09
C THR A 3 11.72 8.10 -36.42
N ARG A 4 10.83 7.25 -35.92
CA ARG A 4 9.74 7.66 -35.03
C ARG A 4 10.40 8.22 -33.77
N LYS A 5 10.37 9.54 -33.59
CA LYS A 5 10.47 10.13 -32.27
C LYS A 5 9.27 9.63 -31.47
N GLU A 6 9.50 8.78 -30.49
CA GLU A 6 8.52 8.50 -29.45
C GLU A 6 8.12 9.86 -28.85
N LYS A 7 6.85 10.24 -29.06
CA LYS A 7 6.29 11.37 -28.33
C LYS A 7 6.28 10.97 -26.87
N ALA A 8 7.01 11.71 -26.03
CA ALA A 8 6.86 11.59 -24.59
C ALA A 8 5.37 11.69 -24.25
N ASP A 9 4.85 10.62 -23.68
CA ASP A 9 3.46 10.51 -23.28
C ASP A 9 3.21 11.49 -22.13
N LYS A 10 2.59 12.64 -22.44
CA LYS A 10 2.25 13.69 -21.48
C LYS A 10 1.20 13.26 -20.45
N THR A 11 0.73 12.00 -20.48
CA THR A 11 -0.23 11.46 -19.52
C THR A 11 0.41 10.85 -18.27
N LYS A 12 1.75 10.72 -18.23
CA LYS A 12 2.45 10.18 -17.05
C LYS A 12 2.83 11.32 -16.11
N GLY A 13 2.09 11.45 -14.99
CA GLY A 13 2.45 12.37 -13.91
C GLY A 13 3.82 12.05 -13.29
N ASN A 14 4.33 12.94 -12.44
CA ASN A 14 5.65 12.74 -11.83
C ASN A 14 5.61 11.58 -10.83
N LYS A 15 6.76 10.92 -10.68
CA LYS A 15 6.94 9.79 -9.75
C LYS A 15 6.56 10.12 -8.30
N GLY A 16 6.85 11.35 -7.85
CA GLY A 16 6.52 11.83 -6.51
C GLY A 16 5.12 12.43 -6.37
N ASP A 17 4.27 12.35 -7.39
CA ASP A 17 2.89 12.83 -7.25
C ASP A 17 2.16 11.99 -6.21
N VAL A 18 1.54 12.62 -5.22
CA VAL A 18 0.61 11.94 -4.33
C VAL A 18 -0.62 11.51 -5.14
N VAL A 19 -0.89 10.21 -5.18
CA VAL A 19 -2.01 9.63 -5.93
C VAL A 19 -3.06 9.00 -5.02
N VAL A 20 -2.69 8.67 -3.77
CA VAL A 20 -3.63 8.22 -2.75
C VAL A 20 -3.37 8.93 -1.43
N GLN A 21 -4.46 9.35 -0.80
CA GLN A 21 -4.48 9.85 0.58
C GLN A 21 -5.71 9.27 1.30
N THR A 22 -5.49 8.43 2.30
CA THR A 22 -6.59 7.87 3.11
C THR A 22 -6.88 8.80 4.29
N LYS A 23 -8.12 8.77 4.79
CA LYS A 23 -8.50 9.50 6.02
C LYS A 23 -7.77 9.01 7.29
N TYR A 24 -7.10 7.87 7.20
CA TYR A 24 -6.32 7.24 8.27
C TYR A 24 -4.83 7.59 8.18
N GLY A 25 -4.45 8.53 7.31
CA GLY A 25 -3.11 9.10 7.24
C GLY A 25 -2.15 8.39 6.29
N GLN A 26 -2.58 7.36 5.55
CA GLN A 26 -1.76 6.78 4.49
C GLN A 26 -1.66 7.75 3.31
N ILE A 27 -0.44 8.11 2.93
CA ILE A 27 -0.13 8.92 1.75
C ILE A 27 0.73 8.05 0.85
N THR A 28 0.41 7.97 -0.44
CA THR A 28 1.17 7.13 -1.36
C THR A 28 1.40 7.82 -2.69
N GLU A 29 2.65 7.78 -3.12
CA GLU A 29 3.14 8.39 -4.35
C GLU A 29 2.92 7.50 -5.56
N ARG A 30 2.90 8.12 -6.74
CA ARG A 30 2.75 7.43 -8.03
C ARG A 30 3.75 6.31 -8.19
N ALA A 31 5.04 6.56 -7.95
CA ALA A 31 6.08 5.55 -8.11
C ALA A 31 5.83 4.28 -7.30
N ILE A 32 5.19 4.43 -6.12
CA ILE A 32 4.82 3.29 -5.29
C ILE A 32 3.62 2.55 -5.90
N MET A 33 2.58 3.26 -6.32
CA MET A 33 1.41 2.63 -6.97
C MET A 33 1.74 1.97 -8.31
N GLU A 34 2.77 2.43 -9.02
CA GLU A 34 3.27 1.80 -10.24
C GLU A 34 3.85 0.39 -10.00
N SER A 35 4.09 0.00 -8.74
CA SER A 35 4.40 -1.39 -8.36
C SER A 35 3.22 -2.37 -8.54
N LEU A 36 2.04 -1.88 -8.94
CA LEU A 36 0.92 -2.73 -9.37
C LEU A 36 1.05 -3.19 -10.82
N TYR A 37 1.98 -2.63 -11.60
CA TYR A 37 2.20 -3.09 -12.97
C TYR A 37 2.79 -4.50 -13.01
N ALA A 38 2.51 -5.23 -14.10
CA ALA A 38 2.97 -6.60 -14.27
C ALA A 38 4.50 -6.72 -14.12
N ASN A 39 4.95 -7.81 -13.48
CA ASN A 39 6.35 -8.14 -13.25
C ASN A 39 7.12 -7.12 -12.39
N THR A 40 6.42 -6.37 -11.54
CA THR A 40 7.06 -5.50 -10.54
C THR A 40 6.88 -6.07 -9.14
N GLU A 41 7.81 -5.78 -8.24
CA GLU A 41 7.70 -6.13 -6.83
C GLU A 41 6.75 -5.14 -6.15
N ILE A 42 5.73 -5.66 -5.47
CA ILE A 42 4.72 -4.84 -4.77
C ILE A 42 5.34 -4.27 -3.50
N PHE A 43 5.26 -2.95 -3.34
CA PHE A 43 5.73 -2.29 -2.12
C PHE A 43 4.71 -2.37 -0.98
N GLY A 44 5.22 -2.38 0.27
CA GLY A 44 4.40 -2.51 1.47
C GLY A 44 3.38 -1.39 1.63
N GLU A 45 3.68 -0.18 1.16
CA GLU A 45 2.80 0.99 1.21
C GLU A 45 1.54 0.83 0.36
N VAL A 46 1.61 0.03 -0.71
CA VAL A 46 0.42 -0.37 -1.48
C VAL A 46 -0.47 -1.24 -0.60
N LEU A 47 0.10 -2.23 0.10
CA LEU A 47 -0.64 -3.10 1.02
C LEU A 47 -1.22 -2.32 2.20
N ASP A 48 -0.50 -1.33 2.73
CA ASP A 48 -0.97 -0.46 3.81
C ASP A 48 -2.16 0.42 3.36
N THR A 49 -2.15 0.86 2.11
CA THR A 49 -3.29 1.55 1.49
C THR A 49 -4.51 0.65 1.42
N TRP A 50 -4.35 -0.59 0.95
CA TRP A 50 -5.43 -1.57 0.91
C TRP A 50 -5.93 -1.91 2.32
N SER A 51 -5.03 -2.02 3.30
CA SER A 51 -5.40 -2.26 4.70
C SER A 51 -6.33 -1.18 5.23
N ASP A 52 -6.05 0.10 4.96
CA ASP A 52 -6.91 1.21 5.36
C ASP A 52 -8.29 1.16 4.67
N LEU A 53 -8.31 0.86 3.36
CA LEU A 53 -9.57 0.73 2.61
C LEU A 53 -10.43 -0.41 3.14
N LEU A 54 -9.84 -1.60 3.31
CA LEU A 54 -10.54 -2.80 3.77
C LEU A 54 -11.06 -2.63 5.20
N ASN A 55 -10.26 -2.03 6.09
CA ASN A 55 -10.72 -1.69 7.44
C ASN A 55 -11.86 -0.66 7.43
N HIS A 56 -11.87 0.26 6.46
CA HIS A 56 -13.01 1.19 6.32
C HIS A 56 -14.28 0.46 5.90
N GLN A 57 -14.19 -0.41 4.90
CA GLN A 57 -15.32 -1.20 4.39
C GLN A 57 -15.85 -2.17 5.44
N GLU A 58 -14.98 -2.70 6.31
CA GLU A 58 -15.37 -3.58 7.40
C GLU A 58 -16.34 -2.91 8.40
N LEU A 59 -16.34 -1.57 8.48
CA LEU A 59 -17.31 -0.82 9.29
C LEU A 59 -18.76 -0.99 8.78
N GLU A 60 -18.92 -1.31 7.49
CA GLU A 60 -20.20 -1.49 6.82
C GLU A 60 -20.60 -2.97 6.68
N ARG A 61 -19.84 -3.88 7.30
CA ARG A 61 -20.11 -5.33 7.19
C ARG A 61 -21.46 -5.71 7.79
N ASP A 62 -21.98 -6.86 7.35
CA ASP A 62 -23.11 -7.52 8.00
C ASP A 62 -22.69 -8.15 9.34
N PHE A 63 -23.05 -7.50 10.44
CA PHE A 63 -22.72 -7.93 11.81
C PHE A 63 -23.33 -9.29 12.19
N GLY A 64 -24.43 -9.71 11.56
CA GLY A 64 -25.12 -10.95 11.88
C GLY A 64 -24.54 -12.17 11.18
N ASN A 65 -24.01 -11.97 9.97
CA ASN A 65 -23.58 -13.07 9.09
C ASN A 65 -22.08 -13.08 8.76
N SER A 66 -21.34 -12.03 9.11
CA SER A 66 -19.89 -11.95 8.87
C SER A 66 -19.10 -11.82 10.17
N PRO A 67 -18.09 -12.69 10.41
CA PRO A 67 -17.13 -12.45 11.48
C PRO A 67 -16.39 -11.14 11.23
N TYR A 68 -15.95 -10.51 12.31
CA TYR A 68 -15.11 -9.31 12.25
C TYR A 68 -13.71 -9.66 11.74
N ARG A 69 -13.21 -8.88 10.78
CA ARG A 69 -11.84 -8.97 10.25
C ARG A 69 -11.08 -7.70 10.56
N LEU A 70 -9.80 -7.84 10.84
CA LEU A 70 -8.89 -6.71 10.96
C LEU A 70 -7.76 -6.89 9.94
N PHE A 71 -7.57 -5.89 9.10
CA PHE A 71 -6.51 -5.85 8.11
C PHE A 71 -5.35 -5.05 8.70
N LEU A 72 -4.17 -5.65 8.83
CA LEU A 72 -3.02 -5.01 9.46
C LEU A 72 -2.07 -4.45 8.40
N LYS A 73 -1.51 -3.27 8.69
CA LYS A 73 -0.42 -2.68 7.93
C LYS A 73 0.85 -3.52 8.04
N VAL A 74 1.62 -3.62 6.96
CA VAL A 74 2.94 -4.27 6.90
C VAL A 74 3.88 -3.66 7.92
N GLY A 75 3.88 -2.33 8.08
CA GLY A 75 4.70 -1.64 9.08
C GLY A 75 4.44 -2.10 10.53
N VAL A 76 3.21 -2.51 10.86
CA VAL A 76 2.87 -3.04 12.20
C VAL A 76 3.52 -4.41 12.42
N TYR A 77 3.47 -5.28 11.41
CA TYR A 77 4.10 -6.60 11.48
C TYR A 77 5.62 -6.49 11.68
N VAL A 78 6.29 -5.65 10.89
CA VAL A 78 7.75 -5.45 11.00
C VAL A 78 8.13 -4.91 12.38
N SER A 79 7.37 -3.95 12.92
CA SER A 79 7.60 -3.41 14.26
C SER A 79 7.41 -4.45 15.35
N LEU A 80 6.39 -5.30 15.23
CA LEU A 80 6.11 -6.36 16.20
C LEU A 80 7.24 -7.41 16.20
N CYS A 81 7.64 -7.92 15.04
CA CYS A 81 8.73 -8.89 14.93
C CYS A 81 10.03 -8.33 15.50
N SER A 82 10.35 -7.06 15.23
CA SER A 82 11.55 -6.42 15.76
C SER A 82 11.53 -6.34 17.30
N LYS A 83 10.38 -5.99 17.90
CA LYS A 83 10.23 -5.93 19.35
C LYS A 83 10.29 -7.30 20.02
N LEU A 84 9.67 -8.32 19.41
CA LEU A 84 9.72 -9.69 19.91
C LEU A 84 11.14 -10.25 19.88
N ASN A 85 11.89 -10.00 18.80
CA ASN A 85 13.30 -10.41 18.71
C ASN A 85 14.17 -9.73 19.77
N SER A 86 13.98 -8.43 20.00
CA SER A 86 14.69 -7.72 21.08
C SER A 86 14.39 -8.32 22.46
N PHE A 87 13.12 -8.65 22.74
CA PHE A 87 12.73 -9.26 24.01
C PHE A 87 13.32 -10.66 24.23
N LEU A 88 13.46 -11.46 23.17
CA LEU A 88 14.01 -12.81 23.25
C LEU A 88 15.55 -12.83 23.37
N ILE A 89 16.25 -11.81 22.85
CA ILE A 89 17.72 -11.70 22.92
C ILE A 89 18.18 -11.14 24.28
N HIS A 90 17.32 -10.41 25.01
CA HIS A 90 17.64 -9.82 26.31
C HIS A 90 17.12 -10.63 27.51
N LYS A 91 16.83 -11.92 27.34
CA LYS A 91 16.59 -12.89 28.42
C LYS A 91 17.76 -13.84 28.54
#